data_AF-A0AAU3F9N8-F1
#
_entry.id   AF-A0AAU3F9N8-F1
#
_cell.length_a   1.000
_cell.length_b   1.000
_cell.length_c   1.000
_cell.angle_alpha   90.00
_cell.angle_beta   90.00
_cell.angle_gamma   90.00
#
_symmetry.space_group_name_H-M   'P 1'
#
loop_
_entity.id
_entity.type
_entity.pdbx_description
1 polymer ?
#
loop_
_entity_poly.entity_id
_entity_poly.type
_entity_poly.pdbx_seq_one_letter_code
_entity_poly.pdbx_strand_id
1 'polypeptide(L)'
;MVRSRHAAVDGFDILPRFAGVLIRDDWHGYHKYSDPTRGGKVTQVQLCCAHLLRDLKAVWESDPEHQAWAEQAIRMAKLQAKISGSWRSMRGLTAFCRVRSYIATAKAHGVEVFTALRNAFLGDPWSIATPA
;
A
#
# COMPACT_ATOMS: atom_id res chain seq x y z
N MET A 1 15.33 0.06 37.06
CA MET A 1 15.53 -0.87 35.94
C MET A 1 14.59 -0.48 34.81
N VAL A 2 15.07 0.23 33.78
CA VAL A 2 14.23 0.66 32.64
C VAL A 2 14.12 -0.52 31.68
N ARG A 3 12.97 -1.21 31.66
CA ARG A 3 12.67 -2.14 30.56
C ARG A 3 12.51 -1.32 29.28
N SER A 4 13.17 -1.72 28.21
CA SER A 4 12.97 -1.05 26.92
C SER A 4 11.49 -1.15 26.54
N ARG A 5 10.93 -0.09 25.94
CA ARG A 5 9.52 -0.05 25.54
C ARG A 5 9.15 -1.25 24.64
N HIS A 6 10.11 -1.74 23.86
CA HIS A 6 9.98 -2.93 23.03
C HIS A 6 9.71 -4.20 23.84
N ALA A 7 10.46 -4.44 24.93
CA ALA A 7 10.31 -5.63 25.76
C ALA A 7 8.97 -5.67 26.50
N ALA A 8 8.39 -4.51 26.81
CA ALA A 8 7.05 -4.43 27.40
C ALA A 8 5.96 -4.84 26.40
N VAL A 9 6.06 -4.40 25.13
CA VAL A 9 5.09 -4.77 24.09
C VAL A 9 5.21 -6.25 23.71
N ASP A 10 6.45 -6.77 23.61
CA ASP A 10 6.70 -8.18 23.31
C ASP A 10 6.17 -9.11 24.43
N GLY A 11 6.22 -8.65 25.69
CA GLY A 11 5.74 -9.38 26.85
C GLY A 11 4.23 -9.62 26.92
N PHE A 12 3.41 -8.97 26.08
CA PHE A 12 1.98 -9.23 26.02
C PHE A 12 1.61 -10.53 25.28
N ASP A 13 2.56 -11.14 24.56
CA ASP A 13 2.39 -12.45 23.90
C ASP A 13 1.16 -12.50 22.94
N ILE A 14 0.81 -11.35 22.36
CA ILE A 14 -0.34 -11.20 21.45
C ILE A 14 0.00 -11.84 20.09
N LEU A 15 1.19 -11.56 19.55
CA LEU A 15 1.57 -11.98 18.20
C LEU A 15 1.76 -13.50 18.08
N PRO A 16 2.39 -14.22 19.02
CA PRO A 16 2.48 -15.68 18.97
C PRO A 16 1.14 -16.41 18.88
N ARG A 17 0.05 -15.79 19.33
CA ARG A 17 -1.31 -16.32 19.27
C ARG A 17 -2.13 -15.82 18.07
N PHE A 18 -1.64 -14.82 17.35
CA PHE A 18 -2.35 -14.21 16.23
C PHE A 18 -2.17 -15.02 14.94
N ALA A 19 -3.25 -15.14 14.16
CA ALA A 19 -3.26 -15.77 12.84
C ALA A 19 -3.96 -14.87 11.83
N GLY A 20 -3.25 -14.46 10.76
CA GLY A 20 -3.82 -13.65 9.69
C GLY A 20 -2.96 -12.44 9.31
N VAL A 21 -3.63 -11.38 8.83
CA VAL A 21 -2.99 -10.15 8.36
C VAL A 21 -2.90 -9.14 9.50
N LEU A 22 -1.69 -8.78 9.90
CA LEU A 22 -1.45 -7.75 10.90
C LEU A 22 -1.59 -6.37 10.26
N ILE A 23 -2.56 -5.58 10.72
CA ILE A 23 -2.69 -4.17 10.34
C ILE A 23 -1.98 -3.32 11.39
N ARG A 24 -1.00 -2.52 10.97
CA ARG A 24 -0.24 -1.65 11.88
C ARG A 24 -0.36 -0.17 11.49
N ASP A 25 -0.15 0.71 12.47
CA ASP A 25 0.26 2.08 12.18
C ASP A 25 1.76 2.05 11.80
N ASP A 26 2.20 2.90 10.86
CA ASP A 26 3.56 2.78 10.30
C ASP A 26 4.67 3.24 11.27
N TRP A 27 4.41 3.20 12.58
CA TRP A 27 5.40 3.56 13.58
C TRP A 27 6.64 2.67 13.45
N HIS A 28 7.81 3.30 13.36
CA HIS A 28 9.09 2.62 13.11
C HIS A 28 9.36 1.46 14.09
N GLY A 29 8.97 1.61 15.36
CA GLY A 29 9.14 0.56 16.38
C GLY A 29 8.38 -0.75 16.10
N TYR A 30 7.38 -0.73 15.22
CA TYR A 30 6.61 -1.90 14.80
C TYR A 30 7.15 -2.59 13.55
N HIS A 31 8.15 -2.02 12.85
CA HIS A 31 8.78 -2.69 11.70
C HIS A 31 9.41 -4.03 12.08
N LYS A 32 9.77 -4.19 13.36
CA LYS A 32 10.26 -5.44 13.93
C LYS A 32 9.26 -6.60 13.82
N TYR A 33 7.96 -6.32 13.65
CA TYR A 33 6.87 -7.30 13.47
C TYR A 33 6.56 -7.61 12.00
N SER A 34 7.29 -7.01 11.06
CA SER A 34 7.20 -7.35 9.63
C SER A 34 7.86 -8.69 9.29
N ASP A 35 8.68 -9.21 10.20
CA ASP A 35 9.31 -10.51 10.09
C ASP A 35 8.29 -11.61 10.44
N PRO A 36 7.86 -12.42 9.46
CA PRO A 36 6.89 -13.50 9.69
C PRO A 36 7.42 -14.59 10.63
N THR A 37 8.73 -14.63 10.91
CA THR A 37 9.34 -15.59 11.84
C THR A 37 9.23 -15.16 13.31
N ARG A 38 8.84 -13.90 13.58
CA ARG A 38 8.95 -13.27 14.91
C ARG A 38 7.74 -13.40 15.82
N GLY A 39 6.67 -14.08 15.40
CA GLY A 39 5.57 -14.43 16.29
C GLY A 39 4.27 -14.77 15.58
N GLY A 40 3.82 -16.01 15.77
CA GLY A 40 2.47 -16.48 15.44
C GLY A 40 2.28 -16.92 14.00
N LYS A 41 1.03 -17.06 13.59
CA LYS A 41 0.62 -17.33 12.21
C LYS A 41 0.34 -16.01 11.47
N VAL A 42 1.11 -14.96 11.75
CA VAL A 42 1.06 -13.71 10.96
C VAL A 42 1.50 -14.06 9.54
N THR A 43 0.58 -14.01 8.59
CA THR A 43 0.89 -14.37 7.20
C THR A 43 1.36 -13.18 6.39
N GLN A 44 0.89 -11.97 6.74
CA GLN A 44 1.15 -10.73 6.02
C GLN A 44 1.05 -9.52 6.96
N VAL A 45 1.74 -8.43 6.60
CA VAL A 45 1.62 -7.14 7.29
C VAL A 45 1.06 -6.11 6.31
N GLN A 46 0.06 -5.37 6.75
CA GLN A 46 -0.57 -4.28 6.01
C GLN A 46 -0.45 -2.97 6.79
N LEU A 47 -0.15 -1.86 6.09
CA LEU A 47 -0.30 -0.54 6.67
C LEU A 47 -1.79 -0.17 6.71
N CYS A 48 -2.26 0.34 7.86
CA CYS A 48 -3.61 0.86 7.95
C CYS A 48 -3.83 1.93 6.88
N CYS A 49 -4.90 1.79 6.07
CA CYS A 49 -5.18 2.71 4.97
C CYS A 49 -5.30 4.17 5.43
N ALA A 50 -5.66 4.42 6.69
CA ALA A 50 -5.70 5.78 7.24
C ALA A 50 -4.32 6.47 7.33
N HIS A 51 -3.22 5.71 7.44
CA HIS A 51 -1.86 6.25 7.39
C HIS A 51 -1.45 6.54 5.95
N LEU A 52 -1.66 5.58 5.03
CA LEU A 52 -1.43 5.80 3.60
C LEU A 52 -2.16 7.06 3.08
N LEU A 53 -3.42 7.25 3.47
CA LEU A 53 -4.19 8.42 3.08
C LEU A 53 -3.65 9.73 3.67
N ARG A 54 -3.02 9.69 4.85
CA ARG A 54 -2.34 10.86 5.44
C ARG A 54 -1.03 11.15 4.73
N ASP A 55 -0.25 10.13 4.40
CA ASP A 55 1.02 10.30 3.68
C ASP A 55 0.77 10.85 2.27
N LEU A 56 -0.20 10.29 1.53
CA LEU A 56 -0.61 10.82 0.23
C LEU A 56 -1.13 12.25 0.34
N LYS A 57 -1.83 12.59 1.42
CA LYS A 57 -2.29 13.96 1.66
C LYS A 57 -1.09 14.89 1.88
N ALA A 58 -0.11 14.49 2.69
CA ALA A 58 1.11 15.27 2.91
C ALA A 58 1.89 15.48 1.60
N VAL A 59 2.00 14.45 0.75
CA VAL A 59 2.63 14.56 -0.58
C VAL A 59 1.89 15.59 -1.45
N TRP A 60 0.57 15.51 -1.52
CA TRP A 60 -0.22 16.48 -2.28
C TRP A 60 -0.08 17.90 -1.73
N GLU A 61 -0.14 18.09 -0.41
CA GLU A 61 -0.01 19.41 0.24
C GLU A 61 1.38 20.01 0.04
N SER A 62 2.42 19.19 -0.19
CA SER A 62 3.79 19.68 -0.39
C SER A 62 3.99 20.41 -1.72
N ASP A 63 3.28 20.00 -2.77
CA ASP A 63 3.34 20.61 -4.11
C ASP A 63 2.10 20.22 -4.93
N PRO A 64 0.96 20.92 -4.75
CA PRO A 64 -0.30 20.57 -5.42
C PRO A 64 -0.23 20.61 -6.95
N GLU A 65 0.68 21.41 -7.52
CA GLU A 65 0.83 21.59 -8.97
C GLU A 65 1.47 20.35 -9.61
N HIS A 66 2.52 19.81 -9.00
CA HIS A 66 3.24 18.64 -9.57
C HIS A 66 2.84 17.30 -8.93
N GLN A 67 2.17 17.32 -7.76
CA GLN A 67 1.78 16.11 -7.01
C GLN A 67 0.28 15.80 -7.08
N ALA A 68 -0.43 16.26 -8.11
CA ALA A 68 -1.87 16.00 -8.30
C ALA A 68 -2.23 14.50 -8.33
N TRP A 69 -1.28 13.62 -8.68
CA TRP A 69 -1.46 12.18 -8.65
C TRP A 69 -1.78 11.64 -7.25
N ALA A 70 -1.26 12.27 -6.19
CA ALA A 70 -1.46 11.82 -4.82
C ALA A 70 -2.91 12.04 -4.36
N GLU A 71 -3.49 13.18 -4.74
CA GLU A 71 -4.91 13.50 -4.54
C GLU A 71 -5.81 12.50 -5.30
N GLN A 72 -5.48 12.20 -6.55
CA GLN A 72 -6.20 11.22 -7.36
C GLN A 72 -6.13 9.82 -6.73
N ALA A 73 -4.96 9.41 -6.22
CA ALA A 73 -4.79 8.14 -5.52
C ALA A 73 -5.67 8.07 -4.26
N ILE A 74 -5.75 9.16 -3.48
CA ILE A 74 -6.66 9.28 -2.33
C ILE A 74 -8.11 9.06 -2.76
N ARG A 75 -8.56 9.72 -3.84
CA ARG A 75 -9.94 9.55 -4.35
C ARG A 75 -10.22 8.11 -4.73
N MET A 76 -9.31 7.46 -5.46
CA MET A 76 -9.53 6.10 -5.91
C MET A 76 -9.56 5.09 -4.75
N ALA A 77 -8.68 5.25 -3.76
CA ALA A 77 -8.66 4.40 -2.58
C ALA A 77 -9.93 4.56 -1.74
N LYS A 78 -10.38 5.81 -1.51
CA LYS A 78 -11.63 6.09 -0.78
C LYS A 78 -12.87 5.60 -1.53
N LEU A 79 -12.90 5.74 -2.86
CA LEU A 79 -14.00 5.24 -3.68
C LEU A 79 -14.09 3.71 -3.62
N GLN A 80 -12.96 3.02 -3.73
CA GLN A 80 -12.93 1.56 -3.60
C GLN A 80 -13.45 1.12 -2.23
N ALA A 81 -12.97 1.76 -1.15
CA ALA A 81 -13.40 1.44 0.20
C ALA A 81 -14.90 1.72 0.41
N LYS A 82 -15.44 2.77 -0.21
CA LYS A 82 -16.87 3.11 -0.15
C LYS A 82 -17.74 2.07 -0.87
N ILE A 83 -17.35 1.63 -2.06
CA ILE A 83 -18.16 0.75 -2.91
C ILE A 83 -18.02 -0.71 -2.49
N SER A 84 -16.81 -1.16 -2.16
CA SER A 84 -16.49 -2.57 -1.93
C SER A 84 -16.12 -2.89 -0.48
N GLY A 85 -16.10 -1.88 0.40
CA GLY A 85 -15.53 -2.01 1.75
C GLY A 85 -13.99 -2.06 1.73
N SER A 86 -13.40 -2.21 2.92
CA SER A 86 -11.95 -2.36 3.07
C SER A 86 -11.42 -3.62 2.37
N TRP A 87 -10.17 -3.56 1.89
CA TRP A 87 -9.48 -4.75 1.38
C TRP A 87 -9.35 -5.83 2.45
N ARG A 88 -9.83 -7.04 2.15
CA ARG A 88 -9.79 -8.20 3.06
C ARG A 88 -8.72 -9.22 2.70
N SER A 89 -7.95 -8.95 1.65
CA SER A 89 -6.82 -9.79 1.22
C SER A 89 -5.74 -8.95 0.55
N MET A 90 -4.49 -9.34 0.73
CA MET A 90 -3.37 -8.69 0.05
C MET A 90 -3.47 -8.85 -1.46
N ARG A 91 -3.94 -10.01 -1.95
CA ARG A 91 -4.17 -10.21 -3.39
C ARG A 91 -5.07 -9.13 -4.00
N GLY A 92 -6.18 -8.79 -3.32
CA GLY A 92 -7.09 -7.75 -3.78
C GLY A 92 -6.47 -6.35 -3.74
N LEU A 93 -5.73 -6.05 -2.67
CA LEU A 93 -5.01 -4.77 -2.53
C LEU A 93 -3.91 -4.62 -3.59
N THR A 94 -3.09 -5.64 -3.79
CA THR A 94 -2.03 -5.66 -4.80
C THR A 94 -2.59 -5.51 -6.21
N ALA A 95 -3.67 -6.23 -6.55
CA ALA A 95 -4.31 -6.10 -7.86
C ALA A 95 -4.82 -4.67 -8.09
N PHE A 96 -5.49 -4.09 -7.09
CA PHE A 96 -5.95 -2.70 -7.14
C PHE A 96 -4.80 -1.73 -7.40
N CYS A 97 -3.74 -1.78 -6.57
CA CYS A 97 -2.59 -0.88 -6.70
C CYS A 97 -1.88 -1.08 -8.04
N ARG A 98 -1.71 -2.31 -8.52
CA ARG A 98 -1.02 -2.62 -9.77
C ARG A 98 -1.74 -2.05 -10.98
N VAL A 99 -3.06 -2.24 -11.06
CA VAL A 99 -3.87 -1.70 -12.17
C VAL A 99 -3.88 -0.18 -12.13
N ARG A 100 -4.09 0.42 -10.94
CA ARG A 100 -4.19 1.87 -10.79
C ARG A 100 -2.88 2.59 -11.07
N SER A 101 -1.76 2.08 -10.55
CA SER A 101 -0.43 2.63 -10.82
C SER A 101 -0.10 2.52 -12.31
N TYR A 102 -0.33 1.37 -12.94
CA TYR A 102 -0.11 1.20 -14.38
C TYR A 102 -0.87 2.24 -15.22
N ILE A 103 -2.17 2.40 -14.98
CA ILE A 103 -3.00 3.39 -15.69
C ILE A 103 -2.52 4.82 -15.42
N ALA A 104 -2.22 5.15 -14.15
CA ALA A 104 -1.77 6.49 -13.78
C ALA A 104 -0.44 6.83 -14.46
N THR A 105 0.53 5.91 -14.46
CA THR A 105 1.83 6.07 -15.10
C THR A 105 1.68 6.17 -16.62
N ALA A 106 0.91 5.29 -17.26
CA ALA A 106 0.66 5.36 -18.70
C ALA A 106 0.10 6.73 -19.11
N LYS A 107 -0.92 7.21 -18.36
CA LYS A 107 -1.52 8.52 -18.60
C LYS A 107 -0.53 9.67 -18.39
N ALA A 108 0.31 9.61 -17.36
CA ALA A 108 1.33 10.62 -17.09
C ALA A 108 2.36 10.74 -18.22
N HIS A 109 2.60 9.66 -18.96
CA HIS A 109 3.50 9.63 -20.12
C HIS A 109 2.77 9.85 -21.47
N GLY A 110 1.53 10.32 -21.45
CA GLY A 110 0.76 10.61 -22.67
C GLY A 110 0.31 9.36 -23.43
N VAL A 111 0.36 8.17 -22.81
CA VAL A 111 -0.10 6.93 -23.42
C VAL A 111 -1.61 6.82 -23.28
N GLU A 112 -2.28 6.50 -24.38
CA GLU A 112 -3.72 6.25 -24.39
C GLU A 112 -4.05 4.99 -23.55
N VAL A 113 -4.96 5.14 -22.59
CA VAL A 113 -5.19 4.14 -21.54
C VAL A 113 -5.77 2.84 -22.11
N PHE A 114 -6.72 2.89 -23.04
CA PHE A 114 -7.28 1.69 -23.65
C PHE A 114 -6.25 0.91 -24.43
N THR A 115 -5.37 1.61 -25.15
CA THR A 115 -4.25 1.04 -25.89
C THR A 115 -3.26 0.39 -24.94
N ALA A 116 -2.88 1.08 -23.86
CA ALA A 116 -1.99 0.53 -22.83
C ALA A 116 -2.57 -0.73 -22.17
N LEU A 117 -3.88 -0.73 -21.88
CA LEU A 117 -4.57 -1.89 -21.31
C LEU A 117 -4.69 -3.03 -22.32
N ARG A 118 -5.08 -2.73 -23.56
CA ARG A 118 -5.19 -3.71 -24.65
C ARG A 118 -3.86 -4.43 -24.84
N ASN A 119 -2.76 -3.69 -24.99
CA ASN A 119 -1.46 -4.30 -25.24
C ASN A 119 -1.00 -5.12 -24.01
N ALA A 120 -1.26 -4.64 -22.79
CA ALA A 120 -1.00 -5.42 -21.58
C ALA A 120 -1.76 -6.77 -21.54
N PHE A 121 -3.02 -6.80 -21.98
CA PHE A 121 -3.79 -8.04 -22.11
C PHE A 121 -3.30 -8.95 -23.24
N LEU A 122 -2.71 -8.38 -24.29
CA LEU A 122 -2.08 -9.12 -25.39
C LEU A 122 -0.66 -9.59 -25.09
N GLY A 123 -0.14 -9.32 -23.89
CA GLY A 123 1.20 -9.75 -23.46
C GLY A 123 2.33 -8.77 -23.81
N ASP A 124 1.99 -7.57 -24.30
CA ASP A 124 2.93 -6.51 -24.66
C ASP A 124 2.65 -5.22 -23.84
N PRO A 125 2.81 -5.24 -22.50
CA PRO A 125 2.50 -4.08 -21.68
C PRO A 125 3.46 -2.92 -21.97
N TRP A 126 2.92 -1.71 -21.97
CA TRP A 126 3.75 -0.51 -22.05
C TRP A 126 4.58 -0.36 -20.76
N SER A 127 5.85 -0.01 -20.89
CA SER A 127 6.72 0.28 -19.74
C SER A 127 7.54 1.53 -20.00
N ILE A 128 7.94 2.20 -18.92
CA ILE A 128 8.95 3.26 -19.00
C ILE A 128 10.26 2.61 -19.46
N ALA A 129 10.86 3.13 -20.53
CA ALA A 129 12.17 2.69 -20.98
C ALA A 129 13.17 2.88 -19.83
N THR A 130 13.87 1.83 -19.45
CA THR A 130 14.95 1.96 -18.46
C THR A 130 16.03 2.86 -19.06
N PRO A 131 16.48 3.92 -18.38
CA PRO A 131 17.62 4.68 -18.86
C PRO A 131 18.83 3.75 -18.99
N ALA A 132 19.61 3.96 -20.06
CA ALA A 132 20.81 3.16 -20.37
C ALA A 132 21.90 3.30 -19.30
#